data_AF-A0A517PVQ9-F1
#
_entry.id   AF-A0A517PVQ9-F1
#
_cell.length_a   1.000
_cell.length_b   1.000
_cell.length_c   1.000
_cell.angle_alpha   90.00
_cell.angle_beta   90.00
_cell.angle_gamma   90.00
#
_symmetry.space_group_name_H-M   'P 1'
#
loop_
_entity.id
_entity.type
_entity.pdbx_description
1 polymer ?
#
loop_
_entity_poly.entity_id
_entity_poly.type
_entity_poly.pdbx_seq_one_letter_code
_entity_poly.pdbx_strand_id
1 'polypeptide(L)'
;MLTAYRRVVRNQGAPGVDGVTVDQLWDRCCQRWEAIREELLSGTYRPDPVRKVEIPKPGGKGMRMLGIPTVMDRLIQQALLQVLTRLYDPTFSESSFGFRPGRSAHQALDRAKAHIAAGQRWVVDLDLEKFFDRVNHDVLMGRLAQRIKDRRILKLIRAYLQAGIMEGGVVSPRSEGTPDNSTGV
;
A
#
# COMPACT_ATOMS: atom_id res chain seq x y z
N MET A 1 -11.97 -11.58 5.97
CA MET A 1 -12.43 -10.95 4.71
C MET A 1 -13.35 -9.77 4.96
N LEU A 2 -14.45 -9.92 5.72
CA LEU A 2 -15.42 -8.85 6.00
C LEU A 2 -14.79 -7.54 6.54
N THR A 3 -13.79 -7.63 7.43
CA THR A 3 -13.10 -6.43 7.95
C THR A 3 -12.35 -5.66 6.87
N ALA A 4 -11.72 -6.37 5.93
CA ALA A 4 -11.04 -5.75 4.79
C ALA A 4 -12.05 -5.13 3.82
N TYR A 5 -13.14 -5.84 3.53
CA TYR A 5 -14.24 -5.34 2.71
C TYR A 5 -14.81 -4.03 3.26
N ARG A 6 -15.19 -3.99 4.54
CA ARG A 6 -15.71 -2.78 5.19
C ARG A 6 -14.73 -1.61 5.12
N ARG A 7 -13.42 -1.88 5.22
CA ARG A 7 -12.38 -0.85 5.14
C ARG A 7 -12.29 -0.27 3.72
N VAL A 8 -12.28 -1.12 2.69
CA VAL A 8 -12.27 -0.68 1.29
C VAL A 8 -13.54 0.10 0.96
N VAL A 9 -14.70 -0.38 1.41
CA VAL A 9 -15.98 0.29 1.17
C VAL A 9 -16.00 1.69 1.79
N ARG A 10 -15.56 1.79 3.05
CA ARG A 10 -15.52 3.07 3.77
C ARG A 10 -14.56 4.09 3.13
N ASN A 11 -13.51 3.64 2.44
CA ASN A 11 -12.57 4.55 1.80
C ASN A 11 -13.13 5.19 0.51
N GLN A 12 -14.23 4.66 -0.06
CA GLN A 12 -14.92 5.21 -1.24
C GLN A 12 -14.00 5.54 -2.43
N GLY A 13 -12.97 4.72 -2.63
CA GLY A 13 -11.97 4.99 -3.65
C GLY A 13 -12.47 4.88 -5.09
N ALA A 14 -11.89 5.65 -5.99
CA ALA A 14 -12.12 5.61 -7.42
C ALA A 14 -11.85 4.21 -8.01
N PRO A 15 -12.52 3.84 -9.12
CA PRO A 15 -12.32 2.54 -9.75
C PRO A 15 -10.90 2.40 -10.33
N GLY A 16 -10.44 1.15 -10.45
CA GLY A 16 -9.18 0.80 -11.09
C GLY A 16 -9.31 0.77 -12.62
N VAL A 17 -8.45 -0.01 -13.28
CA VAL A 17 -8.45 -0.18 -14.74
C VAL A 17 -9.69 -0.89 -15.28
N ASP A 18 -10.35 -1.69 -14.44
CA ASP A 18 -11.54 -2.48 -14.77
C ASP A 18 -12.85 -1.68 -14.68
N GLY A 19 -12.79 -0.42 -14.21
CA GLY A 19 -13.96 0.45 -14.06
C GLY A 19 -14.92 0.03 -12.95
N VAL A 20 -14.64 -1.05 -12.21
CA VAL A 20 -15.53 -1.56 -11.16
C VAL A 20 -15.46 -0.64 -9.94
N THR A 21 -16.62 -0.17 -9.51
CA THR A 21 -16.75 0.71 -8.35
C THR A 21 -16.85 -0.06 -7.04
N VAL A 22 -16.70 0.65 -5.93
CA VAL A 22 -16.82 0.09 -4.59
C VAL A 22 -18.23 -0.49 -4.34
N ASP A 23 -19.27 0.13 -4.89
CA ASP A 23 -20.66 -0.32 -4.73
C ASP A 23 -20.90 -1.68 -5.40
N GLN A 24 -20.19 -1.94 -6.51
CA GLN A 24 -20.25 -3.20 -7.26
C GLN A 24 -19.34 -4.30 -6.67
N LEU A 25 -18.53 -3.97 -5.66
CA LEU A 25 -17.53 -4.90 -5.10
C LEU A 25 -18.19 -6.16 -4.52
N TRP A 26 -19.35 -6.02 -3.88
CA TRP A 26 -20.04 -7.15 -3.25
C TRP A 26 -20.48 -8.19 -4.29
N ASP A 27 -21.15 -7.76 -5.35
CA ASP A 27 -21.62 -8.64 -6.42
C ASP A 27 -20.46 -9.32 -7.13
N ARG A 28 -19.37 -8.57 -7.35
CA ARG A 28 -18.12 -9.11 -7.90
C ARG A 28 -17.50 -10.18 -7.00
N CYS A 29 -17.50 -9.97 -5.69
CA CYS A 29 -17.05 -10.99 -4.74
C CYS A 29 -17.93 -12.23 -4.84
N CYS A 30 -19.26 -12.09 -4.83
CA CYS A 30 -20.17 -13.22 -4.92
C CYS A 30 -19.96 -14.05 -6.21
N GLN A 31 -19.65 -13.40 -7.33
CA GLN A 31 -19.44 -14.06 -8.62
C GLN A 31 -18.06 -14.71 -8.77
N ARG A 32 -17.00 -14.10 -8.24
CA ARG A 32 -15.60 -14.48 -8.57
C ARG A 32 -14.79 -14.98 -7.38
N TRP A 33 -15.30 -14.93 -6.15
CA TRP A 33 -14.49 -15.18 -4.96
C TRP A 33 -13.90 -16.58 -4.90
N GLU A 34 -14.64 -17.61 -5.32
CA GLU A 34 -14.13 -18.99 -5.28
C GLU A 34 -12.91 -19.16 -6.18
N ALA A 35 -12.98 -18.67 -7.42
CA ALA A 35 -11.87 -18.67 -8.36
C ALA A 35 -10.67 -17.86 -7.82
N ILE A 36 -10.91 -16.64 -7.33
CA ILE A 36 -9.84 -15.79 -6.77
C ILE A 36 -9.19 -16.46 -5.57
N ARG A 37 -9.98 -17.10 -4.70
CA ARG A 37 -9.46 -17.84 -3.56
C ARG A 37 -8.57 -19.01 -4.00
N GLU A 38 -8.99 -19.77 -5.01
CA GLU A 38 -8.20 -20.87 -5.55
C GLU A 38 -6.88 -20.37 -6.15
N GLU A 39 -6.93 -19.30 -6.94
CA GLU A 39 -5.74 -18.66 -7.53
C GLU A 39 -4.77 -18.14 -6.46
N LEU A 40 -5.28 -17.56 -5.37
CA LEU A 40 -4.46 -17.11 -4.24
C LEU A 40 -3.81 -18.28 -3.50
N LEU A 41 -4.56 -19.38 -3.30
CA LEU A 41 -4.07 -20.57 -2.60
C LEU A 41 -3.05 -21.37 -3.41
N SER A 42 -3.25 -21.46 -4.72
CA SER A 42 -2.32 -22.09 -5.67
C SER A 42 -1.16 -21.17 -6.05
N GLY A 43 -1.26 -19.87 -5.76
CA GLY A 43 -0.24 -18.87 -6.07
C GLY A 43 -0.17 -18.51 -7.56
N THR A 44 -1.26 -18.70 -8.29
CA THR A 44 -1.41 -18.30 -9.71
C THR A 44 -2.03 -16.91 -9.88
N TYR A 45 -2.64 -16.34 -8.82
CA TYR A 45 -3.25 -15.01 -8.86
C TYR A 45 -2.28 -13.95 -9.39
N ARG A 46 -2.74 -13.17 -10.36
CA ARG A 46 -2.03 -12.03 -10.93
C ARG A 46 -2.82 -10.76 -10.70
N PRO A 47 -2.29 -9.78 -9.93
CA PRO A 47 -2.90 -8.47 -9.80
C PRO A 47 -3.08 -7.78 -11.14
N ASP A 48 -4.13 -6.98 -11.23
CA ASP A 48 -4.33 -6.11 -12.39
C ASP A 48 -3.32 -4.96 -12.37
N PRO A 49 -2.95 -4.41 -13.55
CA PRO A 49 -2.21 -3.17 -13.62
C PRO A 49 -2.93 -2.04 -12.87
N VAL A 50 -2.17 -1.15 -12.23
CA VAL A 50 -2.76 0.02 -11.56
C VAL A 50 -3.11 1.10 -12.58
N ARG A 51 -4.25 1.77 -12.40
CA ARG A 51 -4.67 2.87 -13.27
C ARG A 51 -3.86 4.12 -12.94
N LYS A 52 -3.19 4.71 -13.92
CA LYS A 52 -2.47 5.97 -13.74
C LYS A 52 -3.45 7.13 -13.58
N VAL A 53 -3.25 7.95 -12.55
CA VAL A 53 -3.97 9.22 -12.35
C VAL A 53 -2.96 10.29 -11.94
N GLU A 54 -2.99 11.44 -12.61
CA GLU A 54 -2.21 12.60 -12.22
C GLU A 54 -3.06 13.54 -11.38
N ILE A 55 -2.57 13.89 -10.20
CA ILE A 55 -3.20 14.88 -9.32
C ILE A 55 -2.23 16.01 -8.99
N PRO A 56 -2.69 17.26 -8.82
CA PRO A 56 -1.84 18.35 -8.37
C PRO A 56 -1.25 18.06 -6.99
N LYS A 57 0.03 18.39 -6.77
CA LYS A 57 0.61 18.36 -5.42
C LYS A 57 -0.05 19.42 -4.53
N PRO A 58 -0.20 19.16 -3.21
CA PRO A 58 -0.56 20.21 -2.26
C PRO A 58 0.39 21.40 -2.40
N GLY A 59 -0.14 22.59 -2.66
CA GLY A 59 0.65 23.81 -2.91
C GLY A 59 0.95 24.12 -4.38
N GLY A 60 0.40 23.36 -5.34
CA GLY A 60 0.36 23.72 -6.77
C GLY A 60 1.65 23.52 -7.56
N LYS A 61 2.75 23.12 -6.91
CA LYS A 61 4.04 22.88 -7.59
C LYS A 61 4.14 21.44 -8.12
N GLY A 62 3.66 21.26 -9.34
CA GLY A 62 3.81 20.01 -10.11
C GLY A 62 2.73 18.97 -9.85
N MET A 63 2.80 17.87 -10.59
CA MET A 63 1.86 16.74 -10.50
C MET A 63 2.44 15.60 -9.67
N ARG A 64 1.57 14.84 -9.00
CA ARG A 64 1.85 13.55 -8.37
C ARG A 64 1.13 12.48 -9.17
N MET A 65 1.88 11.46 -9.58
CA MET A 65 1.32 10.28 -10.19
C MET A 65 0.82 9.33 -9.11
N LEU A 66 -0.44 8.93 -9.21
CA LEU A 66 -1.05 7.88 -8.41
C LEU A 66 -1.29 6.65 -9.27
N GLY A 67 -1.15 5.47 -8.65
CA GLY A 67 -1.56 4.20 -9.23
C GLY A 67 -2.75 3.67 -8.45
N ILE A 68 -3.93 3.61 -9.08
CA ILE A 68 -5.16 3.15 -8.43
C ILE A 68 -5.38 1.68 -8.79
N PRO A 69 -5.23 0.72 -7.84
CA PRO A 69 -5.53 -0.69 -8.10
C PRO A 69 -7.03 -0.92 -8.27
N THR A 70 -7.43 -2.07 -8.83
CA THR A 70 -8.84 -2.48 -8.87
C THR A 70 -9.40 -2.63 -7.46
N VAL A 71 -10.73 -2.51 -7.30
CA VAL A 71 -11.37 -2.67 -5.99
C VAL A 71 -11.15 -4.07 -5.39
N MET A 72 -11.06 -5.10 -6.23
CA MET A 72 -10.69 -6.46 -5.81
C MET A 72 -9.25 -6.53 -5.30
N ASP A 73 -8.31 -5.91 -6.00
CA ASP A 73 -6.91 -5.85 -5.55
C ASP A 73 -6.77 -5.06 -4.25
N ARG A 74 -7.49 -3.94 -4.09
CA ARG A 74 -7.52 -3.19 -2.82
C ARG A 74 -8.05 -4.06 -1.68
N LEU A 75 -9.08 -4.88 -1.93
CA LEU A 75 -9.61 -5.83 -0.93
C LEU A 75 -8.55 -6.84 -0.49
N ILE A 76 -7.83 -7.44 -1.44
CA ILE A 76 -6.78 -8.43 -1.15
C ILE A 76 -5.59 -7.78 -0.44
N GLN A 77 -5.11 -6.62 -0.93
CA GLN A 77 -4.05 -5.84 -0.28
C GLN A 77 -4.43 -5.46 1.15
N GLN A 78 -5.69 -5.04 1.38
CA GLN A 78 -6.17 -4.66 2.70
C GLN A 78 -6.28 -5.87 3.64
N ALA A 79 -6.65 -7.04 3.14
CA ALA A 79 -6.64 -8.29 3.90
C ALA A 79 -5.22 -8.69 4.28
N LEU A 80 -4.28 -8.59 3.33
CA LEU A 80 -2.86 -8.84 3.57
C LEU A 80 -2.29 -7.88 4.62
N LEU A 81 -2.57 -6.58 4.49
CA LEU A 81 -2.14 -5.55 5.44
C LEU A 81 -2.60 -5.88 6.87
N GLN A 82 -3.85 -6.28 7.06
CA GLN A 82 -4.38 -6.62 8.39
C GLN A 82 -3.66 -7.80 9.06
N VAL A 83 -3.09 -8.72 8.27
CA VAL A 83 -2.29 -9.83 8.77
C VAL A 83 -0.86 -9.35 9.04
N LEU A 84 -0.24 -8.66 8.07
CA LEU A 84 1.13 -8.20 8.17
C LEU A 84 1.33 -7.16 9.29
N THR A 85 0.38 -6.26 9.51
CA THR A 85 0.45 -5.28 10.61
C THR A 85 0.60 -5.99 11.96
N ARG A 86 -0.10 -7.10 12.19
CA ARG A 86 0.04 -7.86 13.45
C ARG A 86 1.42 -8.50 13.62
N LEU A 87 2.07 -8.86 12.52
CA LEU A 87 3.40 -9.47 12.52
C LEU A 87 4.52 -8.44 12.67
N TYR A 88 4.36 -7.25 12.06
CA TYR A 88 5.42 -6.25 11.94
C TYR A 88 5.31 -5.10 12.93
N ASP A 89 4.10 -4.61 13.22
CA ASP A 89 3.92 -3.39 14.02
C ASP A 89 4.58 -3.48 15.42
N PRO A 90 4.49 -4.61 16.15
CA PRO A 90 5.16 -4.75 17.46
C PRO A 90 6.70 -4.69 17.39
N THR A 91 7.27 -4.79 16.20
CA THR A 91 8.72 -4.86 15.98
C THR A 91 9.29 -3.50 15.53
N PHE A 92 8.42 -2.54 15.23
CA PHE A 92 8.82 -1.21 14.83
C PHE A 92 9.24 -0.37 16.03
N SER A 93 10.17 0.56 15.79
CA SER A 93 10.66 1.50 16.81
C SER A 93 9.52 2.28 17.45
N GLU A 94 9.64 2.56 18.74
CA GLU A 94 8.74 3.45 19.48
C GLU A 94 8.75 4.89 18.93
N SER A 95 9.84 5.29 18.26
CA SER A 95 9.96 6.58 17.57
C SER A 95 9.40 6.57 16.14
N SER A 96 8.76 5.48 15.71
CA SER A 96 8.09 5.39 14.40
C SER A 96 6.59 5.64 14.56
N PHE A 97 6.10 6.73 13.96
CA PHE A 97 4.71 7.19 14.13
C PHE A 97 3.86 7.12 12.85
N GLY A 98 4.49 7.11 11.68
CA GLY A 98 3.80 7.15 10.38
C GLY A 98 3.13 5.81 10.03
N PHE A 99 1.89 5.87 9.53
CA PHE A 99 1.14 4.72 8.99
C PHE A 99 0.95 3.53 9.94
N ARG A 100 1.01 3.76 11.26
CA ARG A 100 0.87 2.71 12.28
C ARG A 100 -0.44 2.83 13.06
N PRO A 101 -1.11 1.71 13.39
CA PRO A 101 -2.30 1.74 14.24
C PRO A 101 -1.97 2.31 15.63
N GLY A 102 -2.81 3.23 16.12
CA GLY A 102 -2.63 3.84 17.45
C GLY A 102 -1.48 4.85 17.56
N ARG A 103 -0.78 5.15 16.45
CA ARG A 103 0.24 6.20 16.38
C ARG A 103 -0.24 7.39 15.55
N SER A 104 0.21 8.59 15.88
CA SER A 104 -0.19 9.82 15.17
C SER A 104 0.93 10.84 15.04
N ALA A 105 0.77 11.79 14.12
CA ALA A 105 1.69 12.91 13.98
C ALA A 105 1.76 13.79 15.24
N HIS A 106 0.67 13.88 16.00
CA HIS A 106 0.66 14.59 17.29
C HIS A 106 1.60 13.95 18.31
N GLN A 107 1.61 12.61 18.41
CA GLN A 107 2.54 11.91 19.29
C GLN A 107 4.01 12.12 18.86
N ALA A 108 4.28 12.16 17.55
CA ALA A 108 5.62 12.49 17.04
C ALA A 108 6.06 13.90 17.48
N LEU A 109 5.14 14.88 17.39
CA LEU A 109 5.38 16.25 17.83
C LEU A 109 5.63 16.33 19.33
N ASP A 110 4.84 15.64 20.14
CA ASP A 110 5.01 15.62 21.60
C ASP A 110 6.36 15.00 22.00
N ARG A 111 6.79 13.95 21.29
CA ARG A 111 8.12 13.36 21.48
C ARG A 111 9.23 14.35 21.11
N ALA A 112 9.09 15.08 20.00
CA ALA A 112 10.04 16.11 19.60
C ALA A 112 10.13 17.26 20.63
N LYS A 113 8.98 17.71 21.16
CA LYS A 113 8.95 18.71 22.25
C LYS A 113 9.68 18.23 23.50
N ALA A 114 9.52 16.97 23.89
CA ALA A 114 10.22 16.39 25.03
C ALA A 114 11.75 16.39 24.82
N HIS A 115 12.22 16.08 23.61
CA HIS A 115 13.64 16.16 23.24
C HIS A 115 14.20 17.57 23.40
N ILE A 116 13.46 18.59 22.93
CA ILE A 116 13.84 20.00 23.07
C ILE A 116 13.89 20.41 24.55
N ALA A 117 12.88 20.02 25.35
CA ALA A 117 12.83 20.29 26.78
C ALA A 117 13.99 19.63 27.55
N ALA A 118 14.47 18.47 27.08
CA ALA A 118 15.65 17.79 27.62
C ALA A 118 16.99 18.43 27.19
N GLY A 119 16.96 19.53 26.44
CA GLY A 119 18.16 20.29 26.05
C GLY A 119 18.72 19.95 24.67
N GLN A 120 18.05 19.11 23.88
CA GLN A 120 18.44 18.81 22.50
C GLN A 120 17.95 19.94 21.57
N ARG A 121 18.84 20.90 21.27
CA ARG A 121 18.50 22.14 20.55
C ARG A 121 18.80 22.12 19.05
N TRP A 122 19.43 21.05 18.56
CA TRP A 122 19.78 20.88 17.16
C TRP A 122 18.98 19.73 16.56
N VAL A 123 18.42 19.97 15.38
CA VAL A 123 17.66 18.97 14.61
C VAL A 123 18.43 18.68 13.34
N VAL A 124 18.58 17.39 13.04
CA VAL A 124 19.04 16.92 11.73
C VAL A 124 17.80 16.50 10.96
N ASP A 125 17.42 17.31 9.98
CA ASP A 125 16.29 17.03 9.11
C ASP A 125 16.75 16.20 7.91
N LEU A 126 16.13 15.03 7.72
CA LEU A 126 16.45 14.09 6.67
C LEU A 126 15.16 13.71 5.96
N ASP A 127 15.04 14.09 4.68
CA ASP A 127 13.94 13.69 3.82
C ASP A 127 14.46 12.85 2.64
N LEU A 128 13.71 11.80 2.30
CA LEU A 128 14.05 10.92 1.19
C LEU A 128 13.18 11.29 -0.01
N GLU A 129 13.80 11.93 -1.00
CA GLU A 129 13.12 12.28 -2.24
C GLU A 129 12.59 11.03 -2.95
N LYS A 130 11.31 11.05 -3.35
CA LYS A 130 10.67 9.98 -4.12
C LYS A 130 10.83 8.59 -3.49
N PHE A 131 10.69 8.50 -2.16
CA PHE A 131 10.86 7.26 -1.41
C PHE A 131 10.16 6.06 -2.07
N PHE A 132 8.87 6.20 -2.42
CA PHE A 132 8.09 5.12 -3.02
C PHE A 132 8.48 4.80 -4.47
N ASP A 133 9.07 5.71 -5.23
CA ASP A 133 9.47 5.44 -6.62
C ASP A 133 10.79 4.66 -6.68
N ARG A 134 11.65 4.82 -5.66
CA ARG A 134 13.01 4.25 -5.63
C ARG A 134 13.17 3.01 -4.76
N VAL A 135 12.06 2.42 -4.29
CA VAL A 135 12.14 1.20 -3.47
C VAL A 135 12.62 0.03 -4.33
N ASN A 136 13.82 -0.48 -4.04
CA ASN A 136 14.33 -1.69 -4.68
C ASN A 136 13.52 -2.91 -4.23
N HIS A 137 12.92 -3.64 -5.18
CA HIS A 137 12.05 -4.78 -4.88
C HIS A 137 12.78 -5.92 -4.18
N ASP A 138 14.02 -6.23 -4.57
CA ASP A 138 14.75 -7.35 -3.99
C ASP A 138 15.19 -7.08 -2.55
N VAL A 139 15.61 -5.85 -2.26
CA VAL A 139 15.91 -5.43 -0.87
C VAL A 139 14.66 -5.51 -0.01
N LEU A 140 13.52 -4.97 -0.48
CA LEU A 140 12.25 -5.03 0.25
C LEU A 140 11.81 -6.48 0.50
N MET A 141 11.84 -7.32 -0.54
CA MET A 141 11.46 -8.72 -0.44
C MET A 141 12.40 -9.51 0.47
N GLY A 142 13.69 -9.19 0.49
CA GLY A 142 14.67 -9.75 1.42
C GLY A 142 14.33 -9.43 2.89
N ARG A 143 13.94 -8.19 3.19
CA ARG A 143 13.48 -7.79 4.53
C ARG A 143 12.18 -8.50 4.93
N LEU A 144 11.25 -8.67 3.98
CA LEU A 144 9.99 -9.37 4.22
C LEU A 144 10.19 -10.86 4.52
N ALA A 145 11.07 -11.54 3.77
CA ALA A 145 11.37 -12.96 3.91
C ALA A 145 12.01 -13.34 5.27
N GLN A 146 12.58 -12.38 5.98
CA GLN A 146 13.12 -12.61 7.33
C GLN A 146 12.03 -13.08 8.31
N ARG A 147 10.82 -12.50 8.21
CA ARG A 147 9.69 -12.82 9.11
C ARG A 147 8.57 -13.62 8.45
N ILE A 148 8.33 -13.43 7.15
CA ILE A 148 7.30 -14.17 6.42
C ILE A 148 7.91 -15.46 5.87
N LYS A 149 7.44 -16.61 6.36
CA LYS A 149 7.88 -17.93 5.86
C LYS A 149 7.01 -18.48 4.74
N ASP A 150 5.77 -18.00 4.60
CA ASP A 150 4.88 -18.43 3.52
C ASP A 150 5.33 -17.83 2.18
N ARG A 151 5.86 -18.70 1.31
CA ARG A 151 6.32 -18.33 -0.03
C ARG A 151 5.20 -17.79 -0.92
N ARG A 152 3.94 -18.19 -0.70
CA ARG A 152 2.80 -17.73 -1.50
C ARG A 152 2.51 -16.25 -1.21
N ILE A 153 2.58 -15.85 0.06
CA ILE A 153 2.46 -14.44 0.46
C ILE A 153 3.59 -13.61 -0.15
N LEU A 154 4.83 -14.09 -0.08
CA LEU A 154 5.97 -13.38 -0.70
C LEU A 154 5.79 -13.25 -2.22
N LYS A 155 5.33 -14.31 -2.89
CA LYS A 155 5.04 -14.29 -4.33
C LYS A 155 3.94 -13.27 -4.67
N LEU A 156 2.87 -13.22 -3.87
CA LEU A 156 1.77 -12.27 -4.04
C LEU A 156 2.22 -10.82 -3.83
N ILE A 157 3.02 -10.53 -2.80
CA ILE A 157 3.57 -9.19 -2.57
C ILE A 157 4.44 -8.78 -3.75
N ARG A 158 5.34 -9.65 -4.22
CA ARG A 158 6.17 -9.38 -5.39
C ARG A 158 5.33 -9.14 -6.64
N ALA A 159 4.24 -9.90 -6.84
CA ALA A 159 3.33 -9.68 -7.94
C ALA A 159 2.66 -8.29 -7.89
N TYR A 160 2.30 -7.79 -6.71
CA TYR A 160 1.80 -6.42 -6.54
C TYR A 160 2.85 -5.35 -6.79
N LEU A 161 4.11 -5.58 -6.39
CA LEU A 161 5.21 -4.65 -6.66
C LEU A 161 5.51 -4.53 -8.16
N GLN A 162 5.39 -5.65 -8.88
CA GLN A 162 5.64 -5.75 -10.32
C GLN A 162 4.41 -5.45 -11.18
N ALA A 163 3.24 -5.23 -10.56
CA ALA A 163 2.04 -4.85 -11.28
C ALA A 163 2.31 -3.56 -12.07
N GLY A 164 2.11 -3.64 -13.38
CA GLY A 164 2.37 -2.53 -14.29
C GLY A 164 1.46 -1.34 -14.05
N ILE A 165 1.78 -0.22 -14.70
CA ILE A 165 0.93 0.97 -14.73
C ILE A 165 0.22 0.99 -16.08
N MET A 166 -1.11 1.13 -16.07
CA MET A 166 -1.93 1.29 -17.26
C MET A 166 -2.16 2.77 -17.56
N GLU A 167 -1.80 3.19 -18.78
CA GLU A 167 -2.02 4.53 -19.31
C GLU A 167 -2.44 4.43 -20.78
N GLY A 168 -3.59 5.03 -21.15
CA GLY A 168 -4.05 5.05 -22.54
C GLY A 168 -4.26 3.67 -23.18
N GLY A 169 -4.48 2.62 -22.39
CA GLY A 169 -4.62 1.23 -22.87
C GLY A 169 -3.30 0.47 -23.02
N VAL A 170 -2.16 1.09 -22.69
CA VAL A 170 -0.84 0.46 -22.71
C VAL A 170 -0.37 0.18 -21.29
N VAL A 171 0.14 -1.03 -21.04
CA VAL A 171 0.72 -1.43 -19.76
C VAL A 171 2.23 -1.26 -19.82
N SER A 172 2.76 -0.42 -18.92
CA SER A 172 4.19 -0.25 -18.74
C SER A 172 4.69 -1.08 -17.54
N PRO A 173 5.75 -1.91 -17.69
CA PRO A 173 6.29 -2.71 -16.61
C PRO A 173 6.97 -1.83 -15.54
N ARG A 174 7.02 -2.32 -14.30
CA ARG A 174 7.76 -1.67 -13.19
C ARG A 174 8.94 -2.53 -12.75
N SER A 175 10.13 -1.93 -12.75
CA SER A 175 11.36 -2.53 -12.21
C SER A 175 11.70 -2.03 -10.80
N GLU A 176 11.14 -0.90 -10.36
CA GLU A 176 11.36 -0.33 -9.02
C GLU A 176 10.12 0.44 -8.48
N GLY A 177 10.16 0.67 -7.17
CA GLY A 177 9.16 1.41 -6.41
C GLY A 177 7.90 0.62 -6.03
N THR A 178 7.01 1.22 -5.26
CA THR A 178 5.70 0.66 -4.90
C THR A 178 4.59 1.64 -5.30
N PRO A 179 3.37 1.19 -5.67
CA PRO A 179 2.25 2.10 -5.85
C PRO A 179 2.01 2.92 -4.59
N ASP A 180 1.91 4.24 -4.75
CA ASP A 180 1.64 5.14 -3.64
C ASP A 180 0.13 5.20 -3.37
N ASN A 181 -0.30 4.40 -2.40
CA ASN A 181 -1.70 4.32 -1.98
C ASN A 181 -1.98 5.16 -0.71
N SER A 182 -1.08 6.09 -0.35
CA SER A 182 -1.22 6.87 0.90
C SER A 182 -2.36 7.89 0.86
N THR A 183 -2.85 8.23 -0.33
CA THR A 183 -4.11 8.95 -0.52
C THR A 183 -5.24 7.93 -0.62
N GLY A 184 -6.19 7.99 0.31
CA GLY A 184 -7.42 7.21 0.30
C GLY A 184 -8.36 7.60 -0.84
N VAL A 185 -7.88 7.43 -2.07
CA VAL A 185 -8.67 7.40 -3.30
C VAL A 185 -8.97 5.97 -3.67
#